data_AF-A0A094MBG5-F1
#
_entry.id   AF-A0A094MBG5-F1
#
_cell.length_a   1.000
_cell.length_b   1.000
_cell.length_c   1.000
_cell.angle_alpha   90.00
_cell.angle_beta   90.00
_cell.angle_gamma   90.00
#
_symmetry.space_group_name_H-M   'P 1'
#
loop_
_entity.id
_entity.type
_entity.pdbx_description
1 polymer ?
#
loop_
_entity_poly.entity_id
_entity_poly.type
_entity_poly.pdbx_seq_one_letter_code
_entity_poly.pdbx_strand_id
1 'polypeptide(L)' 'MKLNYYPETDSLYIDLSEKTSVKSSEISAGIVLDYDVEGNLVGIDIDNASTKVQLKELTLQKLPIDIYAVA' A
#
# COMPACT_ATOMS: atom_id res chain seq x y z
N MET A 1 1.99 -9.50 1.59
CA MET A 1 1.71 -8.12 1.15
C MET A 1 1.03 -8.15 -0.21
N LYS A 2 0.22 -7.15 -0.52
CA LYS A 2 -0.41 -6.96 -1.84
C LYS A 2 -0.32 -5.49 -2.24
N LEU A 3 -0.06 -5.21 -3.51
CA LEU A 3 -0.11 -3.87 -4.07
C LEU A 3 -1.34 -3.81 -4.97
N ASN A 4 -2.33 -3.00 -4.60
CA ASN A 4 -3.58 -2.86 -5.34
C ASN A 4 -3.67 -1.44 -5.88
N TYR A 5 -3.54 -1.29 -7.19
CA TYR A 5 -3.78 -0.01 -7.85
C TYR A 5 -5.23 0.02 -8.37
N TYR A 6 -5.92 1.12 -8.10
CA TYR A 6 -7.30 1.39 -8.50
C TYR A 6 -7.32 2.54 -9.51
N PRO A 7 -7.31 2.27 -10.83
CA PRO A 7 -7.27 3.30 -11.86
C PRO A 7 -8.40 4.34 -11.78
N GLU A 8 -9.57 3.93 -11.29
CA GLU A 8 -10.80 4.70 -11.23
C GLU A 8 -10.70 5.86 -10.24
N THR A 9 -9.92 5.69 -9.18
CA THR A 9 -9.68 6.72 -8.14
C THR A 9 -8.25 7.25 -8.17
N ASP A 10 -7.38 6.70 -9.03
CA ASP A 10 -5.94 6.93 -9.00
C ASP A 10 -5.36 6.72 -7.58
N SER A 11 -5.73 5.60 -6.94
CA SER A 11 -5.27 5.25 -5.60
C SER A 11 -4.43 3.98 -5.63
N LEU A 12 -3.37 3.94 -4.82
CA LEU A 12 -2.56 2.75 -4.57
C LEU A 12 -2.68 2.36 -3.10
N TYR A 13 -3.25 1.18 -2.85
CA TYR A 13 -3.24 0.59 -1.52
C TYR A 13 -2.16 -0.50 -1.42
N ILE A 14 -1.28 -0.36 -0.44
CA ILE A 14 -0.24 -1.33 -0.10
C ILE A 14 -0.68 -2.06 1.17
N ASP A 15 -1.21 -3.26 1.01
CA ASP A 15 -1.55 -4.17 2.10
C ASP A 15 -0.27 -4.86 2.59
N LEU A 16 0.22 -4.50 3.78
CA LEU A 16 1.48 -5.00 4.31
C LEU A 16 1.31 -6.34 5.05
N SER A 17 0.17 -6.55 5.70
CA SER A 17 -0.10 -7.75 6.50
C SER A 17 -1.60 -8.06 6.55
N GLU A 18 -1.96 -9.33 6.72
CA GLU A 18 -3.37 -9.77 6.83
C GLU A 18 -4.06 -9.37 8.15
N LYS A 19 -3.40 -8.59 9.00
CA LYS A 19 -3.96 -8.10 10.25
C LYS A 19 -4.96 -6.97 10.01
N THR A 20 -6.00 -6.91 10.83
CA THR A 20 -7.02 -5.87 10.79
C THR A 20 -6.48 -4.50 11.23
N SER A 21 -6.68 -3.48 10.40
CA SER A 21 -6.47 -2.08 10.78
C SER A 21 -7.55 -1.64 11.78
N VAL A 22 -7.13 -0.94 12.84
CA VAL A 22 -8.04 -0.33 13.82
C VAL A 22 -7.85 1.19 13.93
N LYS A 23 -6.81 1.73 13.29
CA LYS A 23 -6.47 3.14 13.31
C LYS A 23 -5.81 3.55 12.00
N SER A 24 -6.24 4.68 11.45
CA SER A 24 -5.62 5.30 10.28
C SER A 24 -5.10 6.69 10.64
N SER A 25 -4.01 7.12 10.02
CA SER A 25 -3.44 8.45 10.20
C SER A 25 -2.95 9.01 8.87
N GLU A 26 -3.50 10.14 8.45
CA GLU A 26 -2.96 10.90 7.33
C GLU A 26 -1.69 11.62 7.78
N ILE A 27 -0.57 11.37 7.08
CA ILE A 27 0.74 11.95 7.42
C ILE A 27 1.16 13.06 6.46
N SER A 28 0.54 13.10 5.28
CA SER A 28 0.63 14.15 4.28
C SER A 28 -0.56 14.02 3.34
N ALA A 29 -0.87 15.06 2.57
CA ALA A 29 -2.07 15.10 1.74
C ALA A 29 -2.23 13.84 0.86
N GLY A 30 -3.26 13.04 1.15
CA GLY A 30 -3.58 11.80 0.46
C GLY A 30 -2.52 10.69 0.66
N ILE A 31 -1.86 10.65 1.81
CA ILE A 31 -1.00 9.55 2.27
C ILE A 31 -1.45 9.15 3.66
N VAL A 32 -2.06 7.97 3.78
CA VAL A 32 -2.64 7.45 5.02
C VAL A 32 -1.91 6.18 5.44
N LEU A 33 -1.55 6.10 6.71
CA LEU A 33 -0.95 4.92 7.32
C LEU A 33 -1.97 4.21 8.20
N ASP A 34 -2.08 2.89 8.03
CA ASP A 34 -3.00 2.03 8.77
C ASP A 34 -2.26 1.18 9.80
N TYR A 35 -2.81 1.10 11.01
CA TYR A 35 -2.19 0.43 12.15
C TYR A 35 -3.12 -0.61 12.79
N ASP A 36 -2.55 -1.74 13.22
CA ASP A 36 -3.24 -2.72 14.04
C ASP A 36 -3.39 -2.27 15.50
N VAL A 37 -4.06 -3.09 16.30
CA VAL A 37 -4.31 -2.84 17.74
C VAL A 37 -3.03 -2.77 18.58
N GLU A 38 -1.93 -3.38 18.10
CA GLU A 38 -0.63 -3.35 18.75
C GLU A 38 0.21 -2.15 18.30
N GLY A 39 -0.29 -1.34 17.37
CA GLY A 39 0.39 -0.18 16.80
C GLY A 39 1.37 -0.52 15.67
N ASN A 40 1.34 -1.73 15.12
CA ASN A 40 2.14 -2.08 13.96
C ASN A 40 1.50 -1.54 12.68
N LEU A 41 2.32 -1.09 11.73
CA LEU A 41 1.85 -0.68 10.42
C LEU A 41 1.37 -1.90 9.62
N VAL A 42 0.14 -1.85 9.12
CA VAL A 42 -0.51 -2.93 8.37
C VAL A 42 -0.91 -2.53 6.95
N GLY A 43 -1.01 -1.24 6.66
CA GLY A 43 -1.42 -0.75 5.35
C GLY A 43 -0.93 0.66 5.07
N ILE A 44 -0.88 1.01 3.78
CA ILE A 44 -0.60 2.37 3.30
C ILE A 44 -1.58 2.67 2.18
N ASP A 45 -2.33 3.76 2.31
CA ASP A 45 -3.17 4.32 1.25
C ASP A 45 -2.51 5.57 0.65
N ILE A 46 -2.53 5.66 -0.68
CA ILE A 46 -1.89 6.72 -1.47
C ILE A 46 -2.89 7.18 -2.53
N ASP A 47 -3.46 8.36 -2.34
CA ASP A 47 -4.29 9.02 -3.37
C ASP A 47 -3.42 9.73 -4.41
N ASN A 48 -3.99 9.96 -5.60
CA ASN A 48 -3.30 10.54 -6.75
C ASN A 48 -1.97 9.82 -7.02
N ALA A 49 -1.98 8.49 -6.90
CA ALA A 49 -0.80 7.63 -6.89
C ALA A 49 0.05 7.82 -8.14
N SER A 50 -0.57 7.99 -9.32
CA SER A 50 0.11 8.25 -10.58
C SER A 50 1.06 9.46 -10.54
N THR A 51 0.83 10.41 -9.63
CA THR A 51 1.66 11.62 -9.45
C THR A 51 2.69 11.48 -8.32
N LYS A 52 2.54 10.48 -7.45
CA LYS A 52 3.36 10.31 -6.23
C LYS A 52 4.28 9.10 -6.28
N VAL A 53 3.97 8.09 -7.10
CA VAL A 53 4.71 6.82 -7.17
C VAL A 53 4.97 6.38 -8.62
N GLN A 54 6.01 5.56 -8.82
CA GLN A 54 6.28 4.92 -10.11
C GLN A 54 5.36 3.71 -10.30
N LEU A 55 4.39 3.80 -11.22
CA LEU A 55 3.44 2.71 -11.49
C LEU A 55 3.82 1.85 -12.70
N LYS A 56 4.76 2.26 -13.54
CA LYS A 56 5.11 1.53 -14.76
C LYS A 56 6.09 0.39 -14.54
N GLU A 57 6.81 0.40 -13.42
CA GLU A 57 7.82 -0.59 -13.09
C GLU A 57 7.81 -0.87 -11.59
N LEU A 58 7.87 -2.15 -11.23
CA LEU A 58 8.07 -2.62 -9.86
C LEU A 58 9.38 -3.40 -9.78
N THR A 59 10.36 -2.88 -9.04
CA THR A 59 11.64 -3.56 -8.79
C THR A 59 11.67 -4.14 -7.39
N LEU A 60 11.89 -5.46 -7.27
CA LEU A 60 12.03 -6.15 -5.99
C LEU A 60 13.49 -6.59 -5.80
N GLN A 61 14.12 -6.18 -4.71
CA GLN A 61 15.53 -6.50 -4.43
C GLN A 61 15.67 -7.25 -3.10
N LYS A 62 16.26 -8.45 -3.16
CA LYS A 62 16.58 -9.29 -1.98
C LYS A 62 15.37 -9.62 -1.08
N LEU A 63 14.15 -9.59 -1.63
CA LEU A 63 12.95 -9.97 -0.89
C LEU A 63 12.82 -11.50 -0.85
N PRO A 64 12.65 -12.12 0.33
CA PRO A 64 12.48 -13.56 0.47
C PRO A 64 11.01 -13.94 0.24
N ILE A 65 10.54 -13.81 -1.00
CA ILE A 65 9.12 -13.96 -1.34
C ILE A 65 8.91 -14.83 -2.58
N ASP A 66 7.76 -15.49 -2.62
CA ASP A 66 7.18 -16.01 -3.85
C ASP A 66 6.31 -14.92 -4.49
N ILE A 67 6.47 -14.71 -5.80
CA ILE A 67 5.79 -13.64 -6.53
C ILE A 67 4.53 -14.21 -7.21
N TYR A 68 3.39 -13.61 -6.91
CA TYR A 68 2.11 -13.89 -7.56
C TYR A 68 1.57 -12.63 -8.21
N ALA A 69 1.48 -12.62 -9.54
CA ALA A 69 0.90 -11.53 -10.32
C ALA A 69 -0.52 -11.90 -10.75
N VAL A 70 -1.47 -11.00 -10.52
CA VAL A 70 -2.88 -11.13 -10.93
C VAL A 70 -3.18 -9.98 -11.90
N ALA A 71 -3.86 -10.30 -13.01
CA ALA A 71 -4.16 -9.36 -14.08
C ALA A 71 -5.40 -8.51 -13.78
#